data_AF-A0A5C3QA00-F1
#
_entry.id   AF-A0A5C3QA00-F1
#
_cell.length_a   1.000
_cell.length_b   1.000
_cell.length_c   1.000
_cell.angle_alpha   90.00
_cell.angle_beta   90.00
_cell.angle_gamma   90.00
#
_symmetry.space_group_name_H-M   'P 1'
#
loop_
_entity.id
_entity.type
_entity.pdbx_description
1 polymer ?
#
loop_
_entity_poly.entity_id
_entity_poly.type
_entity_poly.pdbx_seq_one_letter_code
_entity_poly.pdbx_strand_id
1 'polypeptide(L)' 'NDTFAVAEWLAPAPPSGSDAHRYVVLLYKQPSNFSDQSIVIPGTPPPILNFDVATFAAQVGLGEPVGGMFF' A
#
# COMPACT_ATOMS: atom_id res chain seq x y z
N ASN A 1 4.83 3.97 20.15
CA ASN A 1 5.40 3.75 18.80
C ASN A 1 4.21 3.93 17.87
N ASP A 2 3.84 5.18 17.64
CA ASP A 2 2.49 5.52 17.19
C ASP A 2 2.61 6.22 15.84
N THR A 3 2.98 5.45 14.82
CA THR A 3 2.90 5.88 13.43
C THR A 3 1.55 5.43 12.89
N PHE A 4 0.68 6.37 12.53
CA PHE A 4 -0.61 6.07 11.93
C PHE A 4 -0.44 5.43 10.55
N ALA A 5 -1.31 4.48 10.22
CA ALA A 5 -1.33 3.90 8.88
C ALA A 5 -1.86 4.94 7.88
N VAL A 6 -1.22 5.03 6.72
CA VAL A 6 -1.71 5.85 5.60
C VAL A 6 -3.05 5.32 5.11
N ALA A 7 -3.26 4.01 5.12
CA ALA A 7 -4.55 3.38 4.89
C ALA A 7 -4.70 2.20 5.85
N GLU A 8 -5.90 2.01 6.39
CA GLU A 8 -6.18 0.85 7.23
C GLU A 8 -6.04 -0.46 6.44
N TRP A 9 -5.64 -1.52 7.14
CA TRP A 9 -5.51 -2.83 6.54
C TRP A 9 -6.87 -3.43 6.17
N LEU A 10 -6.95 -4.05 4.99
CA LEU A 10 -8.10 -4.81 4.53
C LEU A 10 -7.66 -6.23 4.14
N ALA A 11 -8.47 -7.22 4.54
CA ALA A 11 -8.26 -8.61 4.17
C ALA A 11 -8.50 -8.83 2.66
N PRO A 12 -7.83 -9.84 2.06
CA PRO A 12 -8.16 -10.34 0.72
C PRO A 12 -9.67 -10.58 0.54
N ALA A 13 -10.24 -10.00 -0.50
CA ALA A 13 -11.65 -10.17 -0.87
C ALA A 13 -11.81 -10.15 -2.41
N PRO A 14 -11.23 -11.12 -3.15
CA PRO A 14 -11.34 -11.15 -4.60
C PRO A 14 -12.81 -11.32 -5.02
N PRO A 15 -13.26 -10.70 -6.13
CA PRO A 15 -14.62 -10.87 -6.63
C PRO A 15 -14.95 -12.34 -6.90
N SER A 16 -16.18 -12.74 -6.56
CA SER A 16 -16.68 -14.08 -6.86
C SER A 16 -16.60 -14.38 -8.36
N GLY A 17 -16.04 -15.53 -8.72
CA GLY A 17 -15.84 -15.96 -10.10
C GLY A 17 -14.63 -15.35 -10.82
N SER A 18 -13.83 -14.51 -10.17
CA SER A 18 -12.53 -14.08 -10.70
C SER A 18 -11.42 -15.11 -10.45
N ASP A 19 -10.32 -15.00 -11.20
CA ASP A 19 -9.11 -15.80 -10.95
C ASP A 19 -8.52 -15.54 -9.56
N ALA A 20 -7.49 -16.29 -9.15
CA ALA A 20 -6.75 -16.00 -7.94
C ALA A 20 -6.03 -14.64 -8.04
N HIS A 21 -6.18 -13.79 -7.02
CA HIS A 21 -5.49 -12.49 -6.95
C HIS A 21 -4.15 -12.68 -6.24
N ARG A 22 -3.14 -11.93 -6.66
CA ARG A 22 -1.84 -11.89 -5.98
C ARG A 22 -1.85 -10.72 -5.01
N TYR A 23 -1.68 -10.99 -3.72
CA TYR A 23 -1.50 -9.95 -2.71
C TYR A 23 -0.02 -9.86 -2.38
N VAL A 24 0.59 -8.70 -2.61
CA VAL A 24 2.02 -8.49 -2.42
C VAL A 24 2.26 -7.60 -1.21
N VAL A 25 3.17 -8.01 -0.34
CA VAL A 25 3.69 -7.19 0.75
C VAL A 25 5.11 -6.79 0.40
N LEU A 26 5.40 -5.50 0.42
CA LEU A 26 6.72 -4.94 0.13
C LEU A 26 7.21 -4.15 1.34
N LEU A 27 8.49 -4.29 1.65
CA LEU A 27 9.18 -3.55 2.70
C LEU A 27 10.18 -2.59 2.06
N TYR A 28 10.13 -1.32 2.45
CA TYR A 28 11.04 -0.28 1.97
C TYR A 28 11.83 0.33 3.11
N LYS A 29 13.02 0.84 2.80
CA LYS A 29 13.76 1.70 3.73
C LYS A 29 13.12 3.10 3.69
N GLN A 30 12.57 3.54 4.81
CA GLN A 30 11.90 4.85 4.88
C GLN A 30 12.91 6.00 4.69
N PRO A 31 12.72 6.89 3.71
CA PRO A 31 13.56 8.08 3.55
C PRO A 31 13.16 9.15 4.57
N SER A 32 14.06 10.08 4.87
CA SER A 32 13.84 11.12 5.90
C SER A 32 12.72 12.11 5.58
N ASN A 33 12.32 12.20 4.31
CA ASN A 33 11.23 13.06 3.82
C ASN A 33 9.90 12.30 3.65
N PHE A 34 9.75 11.11 4.22
CA PHE A 34 8.49 10.37 4.23
C PHE A 34 7.57 10.86 5.37
N SER A 35 6.99 12.06 5.21
CA SER A 35 6.15 12.69 6.25
C SER A 35 4.80 13.23 5.78
N ASP A 36 4.60 13.41 4.47
CA ASP A 36 3.48 14.20 3.93
C ASP A 36 2.40 13.33 3.28
N GLN A 37 2.24 12.09 3.75
CA GLN A 37 1.23 11.16 3.22
C GLN A 37 -0.14 11.49 3.81
N SER A 38 -1.13 11.66 2.94
CA SER A 38 -2.53 11.84 3.36
C SER A 38 -3.11 10.54 3.92
N ILE A 39 -3.66 10.59 5.13
CA ILE A 39 -4.37 9.45 5.72
C ILE A 39 -5.67 9.20 4.95
N VAL A 40 -5.88 7.95 4.59
CA VAL A 40 -6.99 7.41 3.85
C VAL A 40 -7.94 6.72 4.84
N ILE A 41 -9.08 7.34 5.08
CA ILE A 41 -10.07 6.86 6.06
C ILE A 41 -10.97 5.78 5.42
N PRO A 42 -11.20 4.64 6.10
CA PRO A 42 -12.14 3.63 5.64
C PRO A 42 -13.58 4.17 5.55
N GLY A 43 -14.30 3.83 4.47
CA GLY A 43 -15.73 4.14 4.32
C GLY A 43 -16.09 5.12 3.19
N THR A 44 -15.11 5.71 2.51
CA THR A 44 -15.29 6.51 1.29
C THR A 44 -14.75 5.76 0.07
N PRO A 45 -15.58 5.07 -0.74
CA PRO A 45 -15.15 4.46 -2.00
C PRO A 45 -14.52 5.49 -2.95
N PRO A 46 -13.37 5.21 -3.60
CA PRO A 46 -12.56 4.00 -3.51
C PRO A 46 -11.15 4.33 -2.96
N PRO A 47 -10.90 4.16 -1.66
CA PRO A 47 -9.65 4.65 -1.07
C PRO A 47 -8.41 3.84 -1.51
N ILE A 48 -8.62 2.65 -2.09
CA ILE A 48 -7.56 1.70 -2.47
C ILE A 48 -7.63 1.21 -3.93
N LEU A 49 -8.66 1.58 -4.70
CA LEU A 49 -8.72 1.14 -6.11
C LEU A 49 -7.75 1.96 -6.96
N ASN A 50 -7.19 1.32 -7.98
CA ASN A 50 -6.22 1.92 -8.91
C ASN A 50 -4.94 2.46 -8.26
N PHE A 51 -4.60 1.99 -7.05
CA PHE A 51 -3.30 2.29 -6.45
C PHE A 51 -2.17 1.61 -7.24
N ASP A 52 -1.14 2.39 -7.56
CA ASP A 52 0.08 1.92 -8.21
C ASP A 52 1.27 2.13 -7.26
N VAL A 53 1.81 1.02 -6.76
CA VAL A 53 2.91 1.01 -5.81
C VAL A 53 4.23 1.53 -6.41
N ALA A 54 4.47 1.32 -7.71
CA ALA A 54 5.69 1.79 -8.36
C ALA A 54 5.64 3.32 -8.52
N THR A 55 4.49 3.84 -8.94
CA THR A 55 4.26 5.29 -9.01
C THR A 55 4.38 5.94 -7.63
N PHE A 56 3.76 5.34 -6.60
CA PHE A 56 3.88 5.82 -5.22
C PHE A 56 5.33 5.83 -4.74
N ALA A 57 6.06 4.72 -4.87
CA ALA A 57 7.44 4.60 -4.45
C ALA A 57 8.36 5.62 -5.12
N ALA A 58 8.14 5.91 -6.40
CA ALA A 58 8.86 6.96 -7.12
C ALA A 58 8.53 8.37 -6.59
N GLN A 59 7.25 8.67 -6.33
CA GLN A 59 6.81 9.99 -5.86
C GLN A 59 7.33 10.32 -4.45
N VAL A 60 7.36 9.34 -3.56
CA VAL A 60 7.80 9.54 -2.17
C VAL A 60 9.27 9.18 -1.93
N GLY A 61 10.00 8.79 -2.98
CA GLY A 61 11.44 8.53 -2.91
C GLY A 61 11.82 7.27 -2.12
N LEU A 62 10.98 6.23 -2.11
CA LEU A 62 11.25 4.99 -1.38
C LEU A 62 12.38 4.14 -1.99
N GLY A 63 12.70 4.34 -3.27
CA GLY A 63 13.67 3.53 -4.00
C GLY A 63 13.23 2.07 -4.16
N GLU A 64 14.19 1.15 -4.14
CA GLU A 64 13.92 -0.29 -4.30
C GLU A 64 13.46 -0.94 -2.99
N PRO A 65 12.56 -1.95 -3.05
CA PRO A 65 12.16 -2.70 -1.88
C PRO A 65 13.33 -3.51 -1.31
N VAL A 66 13.43 -3.56 0.02
CA VAL A 66 14.44 -4.33 0.77
C VAL A 66 13.94 -5.72 1.20
N GLY A 67 12.66 -6.01 0.96
CA GLY A 67 12.04 -7.31 1.21
C GLY A 67 10.64 -7.39 0.62
N GLY A 68 10.13 -8.61 0.46
CA GLY A 68 8.75 -8.81 0.03
C GLY A 68 8.28 -10.25 0.10
N MET A 69 6.97 -10.43 0.10
CA MET A 69 6.30 -11.73 -0.03
C MET A 69 5.01 -11.57 -0.84
N PHE A 70 4.45 -12.69 -1.29
CA PHE A 70 3.13 -12.72 -1.92
C PHE A 70 2.37 -13.96 -1.49
N PHE A 71 1.04 -13.90 -1.60
CA PHE A 71 0.12 -15.01 -1.36
C PHE A 71 -1.15 -14.86 -2.20
#